data_AF-F4NRX0-F1
#
_entry.id   AF-F4NRX0-F1
#
_cell.length_a   1.000
_cell.length_b   1.000
_cell.length_c   1.000
_cell.angle_alpha   90.00
_cell.angle_beta   90.00
_cell.angle_gamma   90.00
#
_symmetry.space_group_name_H-M   'P 1'
#
loop_
_entity.id
_entity.type
_entity.pdbx_description
1 polymer ?
#
loop_
_entity_poly.entity_id
_entity_poly.type
_entity_poly.pdbx_seq_one_letter_code
_entity_poly.pdbx_strand_id
1 'polypeptide(L)'
;VLNDPAPFLAPLQFEITFEVVSEVKEDLEFKVIYVGSAQTQEFDQILESVMVGPVPVGVSKFVLEAPAPNPDKIPRTDALGVTVLFLSVLYMGREFVRVGYYVNNSVMDESLVELYDPENPPTTIDFNVLKRSILAEKPKVTRFQIKW
;
A
#
# COMPACT_ATOMS: atom_id res chain seq x y z
N VAL A 1 7.83 -3.49 -6.47
CA VAL A 1 7.25 -2.13 -6.60
C VAL A 1 7.88 -1.51 -7.83
N LEU A 2 7.10 -1.00 -8.77
CA LEU A 2 7.61 -0.57 -10.09
C LEU A 2 7.87 0.94 -10.18
N ASN A 3 7.11 1.75 -9.45
CA ASN A 3 7.15 3.21 -9.55
C ASN A 3 7.46 3.87 -8.20
N ASP A 4 8.74 3.80 -7.81
CA ASP A 4 9.23 4.33 -6.53
C ASP A 4 10.66 4.89 -6.66
N PRO A 5 10.97 6.07 -6.07
CA PRO A 5 10.04 7.01 -5.43
C PRO A 5 9.09 7.67 -6.47
N ALA A 6 7.96 8.18 -6.01
CA ALA A 6 6.95 8.81 -6.89
C ALA A 6 6.20 9.95 -6.19
N PRO A 7 5.54 10.86 -6.95
CA PRO A 7 4.57 11.79 -6.38
C PRO A 7 3.53 11.06 -5.53
N PHE A 8 3.11 11.66 -4.43
CA PHE A 8 2.13 11.06 -3.52
C PHE A 8 0.85 10.65 -4.24
N LEU A 9 0.39 11.49 -5.17
CA LEU A 9 -0.85 11.30 -5.93
C LEU A 9 -0.71 10.39 -7.16
N ALA A 10 0.50 9.89 -7.47
CA ALA A 10 0.68 8.93 -8.55
C ALA A 10 0.04 7.57 -8.18
N PRO A 11 -0.49 6.78 -9.13
CA PRO A 11 -0.93 5.40 -8.85
C PRO A 11 0.18 4.56 -8.24
N LEU A 12 -0.13 3.52 -7.46
CA LEU A 12 0.83 2.53 -6.98
C LEU A 12 0.89 1.35 -7.96
N GLN A 13 2.08 0.84 -8.26
CA GLN A 13 2.24 -0.30 -9.18
C GLN A 13 3.08 -1.43 -8.55
N PHE A 14 2.49 -2.62 -8.48
CA PHE A 14 3.11 -3.83 -7.96
C PHE A 14 3.22 -4.88 -9.06
N GLU A 15 4.43 -5.28 -9.43
CA GLU A 15 4.62 -6.57 -10.10
C GLU A 15 4.57 -7.67 -9.03
N ILE A 16 3.53 -8.50 -9.09
CA ILE A 16 3.29 -9.58 -8.15
C ILE A 16 3.65 -10.89 -8.86
N THR A 17 4.53 -11.67 -8.24
CA THR A 17 4.86 -13.04 -8.66
C THR A 17 4.52 -13.98 -7.52
N PHE A 18 3.77 -15.05 -7.81
CA PHE A 18 3.37 -16.03 -6.82
C PHE A 18 3.30 -17.43 -7.42
N GLU A 19 3.31 -18.45 -6.56
CA GLU A 19 3.29 -19.86 -6.95
C GLU A 19 2.07 -20.55 -6.35
N VAL A 20 1.33 -21.27 -7.19
CA VAL A 20 0.22 -22.13 -6.80
C VAL A 20 0.69 -23.58 -6.87
N VAL A 21 0.74 -24.26 -5.73
CA VAL A 21 1.24 -25.64 -5.63
C VAL A 21 0.18 -26.71 -5.90
N SER A 22 -1.10 -26.36 -5.78
CA SER A 22 -2.25 -27.23 -6.00
C SER A 22 -3.42 -26.41 -6.52
N GLU A 23 -4.32 -27.04 -7.27
CA GLU A 23 -5.50 -26.38 -7.82
C GLU A 23 -6.31 -25.66 -6.72
N VAL A 24 -6.59 -24.38 -6.95
CA VAL A 24 -7.50 -23.56 -6.15
C VAL A 24 -8.81 -23.41 -6.92
N LYS A 25 -9.94 -23.64 -6.25
CA LYS A 25 -11.25 -23.68 -6.90
C LYS A 25 -11.86 -22.30 -7.11
N GLU A 26 -11.56 -21.40 -6.20
CA GLU A 26 -12.06 -20.03 -6.18
C GLU A 26 -10.93 -19.05 -6.50
N ASP A 27 -11.31 -17.85 -6.90
CA ASP A 27 -10.37 -16.77 -7.20
C ASP A 27 -9.63 -16.29 -5.94
N LEU A 28 -8.39 -15.83 -6.13
CA LEU A 28 -7.63 -15.11 -5.12
C LEU A 28 -8.02 -13.63 -5.15
N GLU A 29 -8.27 -13.04 -3.99
CA GLU A 29 -8.52 -11.61 -3.86
C GLU A 29 -7.24 -10.91 -3.40
N PHE A 30 -6.76 -9.92 -4.17
CA PHE A 30 -5.61 -9.09 -3.82
C PHE A 30 -6.07 -7.68 -3.47
N LYS A 31 -5.75 -7.21 -2.26
CA LYS A 31 -6.08 -5.87 -1.77
C LYS A 31 -4.83 -5.03 -1.54
N VAL A 32 -4.86 -3.79 -2.00
CA VAL A 32 -3.89 -2.75 -1.60
C VAL A 32 -4.55 -1.86 -0.57
N ILE A 33 -3.94 -1.74 0.60
CA ILE A 33 -4.48 -1.00 1.74
C ILE A 33 -3.43 0.00 2.21
N TYR A 34 -3.81 1.26 2.31
CA TYR A 34 -2.97 2.32 2.86
C TYR A 34 -3.40 2.67 4.28
N VAL A 35 -2.45 2.70 5.21
CA VAL A 35 -2.69 3.07 6.60
C VAL A 35 -2.68 4.58 6.71
N GLY A 36 -3.85 5.19 6.91
CA GLY A 36 -3.97 6.64 7.01
C GLY A 36 -3.45 7.22 8.34
N SER A 37 -3.47 6.43 9.41
CA SER A 37 -2.93 6.81 10.73
C SER A 37 -2.46 5.57 11.47
N ALA A 38 -1.33 5.67 12.17
CA ALA A 38 -0.82 4.56 12.98
C ALA A 38 -1.66 4.30 14.24
N GLN A 39 -2.55 5.23 14.63
CA GLN A 39 -3.27 5.19 15.90
C GLN A 39 -4.57 4.38 15.82
N THR A 40 -5.17 4.28 14.64
CA THR A 40 -6.46 3.62 14.44
C THR A 40 -6.63 3.13 13.00
N GLN A 41 -7.36 2.03 12.84
CA GLN A 41 -7.70 1.46 11.53
C GLN A 41 -8.83 2.23 10.82
N GLU A 42 -9.47 3.19 11.49
CA GLU A 42 -10.56 3.98 10.89
C GLU A 42 -10.12 4.81 9.67
N PHE A 43 -8.82 5.11 9.57
CA PHE A 43 -8.24 5.83 8.44
C PHE A 43 -7.61 4.89 7.39
N ASP A 44 -7.73 3.58 7.56
CA ASP A 44 -7.27 2.62 6.57
C ASP A 44 -8.10 2.75 5.29
N GLN A 45 -7.43 2.82 4.16
CA GLN A 45 -8.06 2.97 2.85
C GLN A 45 -7.75 1.76 1.99
N ILE A 46 -8.79 1.00 1.61
CA ILE A 46 -8.67 0.01 0.54
C ILE A 46 -8.59 0.78 -0.77
N LEU A 47 -7.40 0.80 -1.37
CA LEU A 47 -7.11 1.52 -2.60
C LEU A 47 -7.58 0.72 -3.82
N GLU A 48 -7.39 -0.60 -3.78
CA GLU A 48 -7.79 -1.52 -4.83
C GLU A 48 -8.10 -2.90 -4.26
N SER A 49 -9.01 -3.63 -4.90
CA SER A 49 -9.38 -5.01 -4.58
C SER A 49 -9.69 -5.77 -5.87
N VAL A 50 -8.74 -6.60 -6.34
CA VAL A 50 -8.89 -7.37 -7.58
C VAL A 50 -9.05 -8.86 -7.32
N MET A 51 -9.91 -9.50 -8.10
CA MET A 51 -10.07 -10.96 -8.13
C MET A 51 -9.19 -11.52 -9.24
N VAL A 52 -8.39 -12.53 -8.93
CA VAL A 52 -7.49 -13.21 -9.85
C VAL A 52 -7.85 -14.69 -9.86
N GLY A 53 -8.49 -15.11 -10.94
CA GLY A 53 -8.69 -16.52 -11.25
C GLY A 53 -9.37 -16.75 -12.60
N PRO A 54 -9.45 -18.02 -13.05
CA PRO A 54 -8.84 -19.19 -12.41
C PRO A 54 -7.30 -19.12 -12.44
N VAL A 55 -6.63 -19.54 -11.37
CA VAL A 55 -5.17 -19.49 -11.28
C VAL A 55 -4.57 -20.87 -11.57
N PRO A 56 -3.72 -21.01 -12.60
CA PRO A 56 -3.10 -22.29 -12.91
C PRO A 56 -2.07 -22.69 -11.85
N VAL A 57 -1.88 -24.00 -11.67
CA VAL A 57 -0.76 -24.55 -10.89
C VAL A 57 0.55 -24.13 -11.53
N GLY A 58 1.51 -23.71 -10.70
CA GLY A 58 2.80 -23.19 -11.10
C GLY A 58 2.97 -21.70 -10.78
N VAL A 59 3.90 -21.06 -11.46
CA VAL A 59 4.27 -19.65 -11.22
C VAL A 59 3.41 -18.73 -12.10
N SER A 60 2.76 -17.76 -11.46
CA SER A 60 2.00 -16.70 -12.11
C SER A 60 2.58 -15.33 -11.79
N LYS A 61 2.50 -14.40 -12.75
CA LYS A 61 2.95 -13.01 -12.61
C LYS A 61 1.93 -12.07 -13.23
N PHE A 62 1.64 -10.97 -12.55
CA PHE A 62 0.83 -9.88 -13.09
C PHE A 62 1.21 -8.53 -12.45
N VAL A 63 0.74 -7.45 -13.05
CA VAL A 63 0.88 -6.10 -12.49
C VAL A 63 -0.45 -5.69 -11.87
N LEU A 64 -0.42 -5.32 -10.59
CA LEU A 64 -1.54 -4.70 -9.89
C LEU A 64 -1.28 -3.20 -9.81
N GLU A 65 -2.17 -2.42 -10.39
CA GLU A 65 -2.20 -0.96 -10.25
C GLU A 65 -3.31 -0.57 -9.26
N ALA A 66 -3.02 0.36 -8.36
CA ALA A 66 -3.98 0.91 -7.42
C ALA A 66 -3.93 2.45 -7.45
N PRO A 67 -5.04 3.17 -7.30
CA PRO A 67 -5.02 4.62 -7.17
C PRO A 67 -4.26 5.07 -5.92
N ALA A 68 -3.87 6.35 -5.87
CA ALA A 68 -3.33 6.94 -4.66
C ALA A 68 -4.39 7.00 -3.54
N PRO A 69 -3.99 7.00 -2.25
CA PRO A 69 -4.92 7.21 -1.15
C PRO A 69 -5.58 8.59 -1.25
N ASN A 70 -6.84 8.70 -0.78
CA ASN A 70 -7.56 9.95 -0.72
C ASN A 70 -6.96 10.83 0.40
N PRO A 71 -6.40 12.01 0.07
CA PRO A 71 -5.86 12.96 1.05
C PRO A 71 -6.84 13.39 2.15
N ASP A 72 -8.13 13.54 1.82
CA ASP A 72 -9.15 14.04 2.75
C ASP A 72 -9.44 13.05 3.89
N LYS A 73 -9.04 11.79 3.73
CA LYS A 73 -9.20 10.72 4.72
C LYS A 73 -7.92 10.47 5.52
N ILE A 74 -6.89 11.32 5.38
CA ILE A 74 -5.63 11.19 6.11
C ILE A 74 -5.57 12.31 7.16
N PRO A 75 -5.41 12.00 8.45
CA PRO A 75 -5.16 13.01 9.45
C PRO A 75 -3.92 13.82 9.09
N ARG A 76 -4.00 15.15 9.23
CA ARG A 76 -2.91 16.05 8.84
C ARG A 76 -1.60 15.72 9.56
N THR A 77 -1.68 15.33 10.83
CA THR A 77 -0.54 14.91 11.65
C THR A 77 0.15 13.64 11.16
N ASP A 78 -0.52 12.82 10.34
CA ASP A 78 -0.03 11.54 9.83
C ASP A 78 0.28 11.59 8.32
N ALA A 79 0.10 12.73 7.66
CA ALA A 79 0.31 12.87 6.22
C ALA A 79 1.80 12.84 5.83
N LEU A 80 2.67 13.36 6.69
CA LEU A 80 4.13 13.39 6.52
C LEU A 80 4.82 12.35 7.38
N GLY A 81 6.01 11.91 6.94
CA GLY A 81 6.80 10.91 7.64
C GLY A 81 6.39 9.49 7.28
N VAL A 82 6.56 8.58 8.22
CA VAL A 82 6.46 7.14 7.96
C VAL A 82 5.05 6.62 8.22
N THR A 83 4.51 5.90 7.25
CA THR A 83 3.31 5.08 7.38
C THR A 83 3.53 3.69 6.77
N VAL A 84 2.46 2.89 6.64
CA VAL A 84 2.49 1.52 6.13
C VAL A 84 1.51 1.34 4.97
N LEU A 85 1.94 0.55 3.99
CA LEU A 85 1.10 0.01 2.92
C LEU A 85 1.04 -1.51 3.05
N PHE A 86 -0.15 -2.10 2.95
CA PHE A 86 -0.35 -3.53 2.93
C PHE A 86 -0.79 -4.02 1.54
N LEU A 87 -0.19 -5.11 1.08
CA LEU A 87 -0.74 -6.00 0.06
C LEU A 87 -1.28 -7.24 0.77
N SER A 88 -2.59 -7.38 0.82
CA SER A 88 -3.29 -8.52 1.43
C SER A 88 -3.76 -9.48 0.34
N VAL A 89 -3.60 -10.78 0.57
CA VAL A 89 -4.08 -11.84 -0.31
C VAL A 89 -5.03 -12.73 0.45
N LEU A 90 -6.24 -12.87 -0.08
CA LEU A 90 -7.32 -13.63 0.50
C LEU A 90 -7.76 -14.74 -0.46
N TYR A 91 -8.24 -15.82 0.12
CA TYR A 91 -8.90 -16.90 -0.60
C TYR A 91 -10.22 -17.20 0.12
N MET A 92 -11.34 -17.18 -0.62
CA MET A 92 -12.70 -17.29 -0.06
C MET A 92 -12.95 -16.29 1.09
N GLY A 93 -12.46 -15.06 0.96
CA GLY A 93 -12.58 -14.01 1.97
C GLY A 93 -11.71 -14.21 3.23
N ARG A 94 -10.83 -15.22 3.25
CA ARG A 94 -9.90 -15.49 4.35
C ARG A 94 -8.49 -15.05 3.95
N GLU A 95 -7.95 -14.07 4.66
CA GLU A 95 -6.58 -13.63 4.45
C GLU A 95 -5.60 -14.74 4.84
N PHE A 96 -4.67 -15.05 3.94
CA PHE A 96 -3.60 -16.04 4.19
C PHE A 96 -2.20 -15.46 4.03
N VAL A 97 -2.04 -14.33 3.33
CA VAL A 97 -0.79 -13.58 3.23
C VAL A 97 -1.06 -12.09 3.39
N ARG A 98 -0.22 -11.42 4.18
CA ARG A 98 -0.14 -9.95 4.24
C ARG A 98 1.30 -9.52 4.08
N VAL A 99 1.57 -8.62 3.14
CA VAL A 99 2.88 -8.02 2.92
C VAL A 99 2.80 -6.54 3.26
N GLY A 100 3.54 -6.11 4.28
CA GLY A 100 3.65 -4.71 4.70
C GLY A 100 4.91 -4.05 4.16
N TYR A 101 4.78 -2.82 3.68
CA TYR A 101 5.87 -1.94 3.27
C TYR A 101 5.84 -0.66 4.10
N TYR A 102 7.00 -0.20 4.56
CA TYR A 102 7.13 1.15 5.07
C TYR A 102 7.09 2.14 3.91
N VAL A 103 6.31 3.20 4.07
CA VAL A 103 6.21 4.32 3.13
C VAL A 103 6.63 5.58 3.85
N ASN A 104 7.56 6.33 3.29
CA ASN A 104 7.95 7.65 3.78
C ASN A 104 7.39 8.73 2.86
N ASN A 105 6.50 9.56 3.39
CA ASN A 105 5.97 10.75 2.72
C ASN A 105 6.83 11.95 3.10
N SER A 106 7.36 12.66 2.10
CA SER A 106 8.22 13.82 2.29
C SER A 106 7.91 14.88 1.26
N VAL A 107 8.27 16.13 1.56
CA VAL A 107 8.16 17.22 0.60
C VAL A 107 9.15 17.00 -0.55
N MET A 108 8.73 17.29 -1.78
CA MET A 108 9.57 17.14 -2.96
C MET A 108 10.71 18.15 -2.98
N ASP A 109 10.41 19.39 -2.64
CA ASP A 109 11.30 20.55 -2.66
C ASP A 109 11.87 20.82 -1.26
N GLU A 110 13.20 20.83 -1.15
CA GLU A 110 13.91 21.08 0.11
C GLU A 110 13.66 22.48 0.67
N SER A 111 13.39 23.48 -0.19
CA SER A 111 13.08 24.85 0.22
C SER A 111 11.74 24.98 0.93
N LEU A 112 10.85 24.01 0.75
CA LEU A 112 9.55 23.96 1.41
C LEU A 112 9.61 23.20 2.75
N VAL A 113 10.70 22.50 3.08
CA VAL A 113 10.77 21.65 4.28
C VAL A 113 10.50 22.44 5.56
N GLU A 114 10.99 23.69 5.66
CA GLU A 114 10.72 24.57 6.81
C GLU A 114 9.23 24.90 6.99
N LEU A 115 8.43 24.87 5.92
CA LEU A 115 6.98 25.10 5.97
C LEU A 115 6.20 23.87 6.46
N TYR A 116 6.84 22.71 6.50
CA TYR A 116 6.27 21.43 6.89
C TYR A 116 7.00 20.85 8.11
N ASP A 117 7.40 21.73 9.03
CA ASP A 117 7.98 21.38 10.32
C ASP A 117 7.00 20.52 11.15
N PRO A 118 7.39 19.30 11.58
CA PRO A 118 6.56 18.47 12.45
C PRO A 118 6.19 19.13 13.78
N GLU A 119 7.01 20.05 14.30
CA GLU A 119 6.71 20.80 15.52
C GLU A 119 5.72 21.95 15.29
N ASN A 120 5.65 22.46 14.06
CA ASN A 120 4.75 23.54 13.65
C ASN A 120 4.10 23.23 12.29
N PRO A 121 3.26 22.18 12.19
CA PRO A 121 2.72 21.75 10.92
C PRO A 121 1.79 22.82 10.34
N PRO A 122 1.79 23.00 9.01
CA PRO A 122 0.90 23.96 8.37
C PRO A 122 -0.55 23.55 8.62
N THR A 123 -1.43 24.54 8.68
CA THR A 123 -2.86 24.30 8.91
C THR A 123 -3.46 23.43 7.81
N THR A 124 -2.93 23.46 6.59
CA THR A 124 -3.33 22.62 5.47
C THR A 124 -2.12 21.99 4.81
N ILE A 125 -2.27 20.75 4.34
CA ILE A 125 -1.22 20.03 3.62
C ILE A 125 -1.60 19.95 2.15
N ASP A 126 -0.79 20.55 1.30
CA ASP A 126 -0.86 20.33 -0.14
C ASP A 126 -0.16 19.02 -0.51
N PHE A 127 -0.92 18.03 -0.95
CA PHE A 127 -0.38 16.72 -1.35
C PHE A 127 0.30 16.74 -2.73
N ASN A 128 0.13 17.81 -3.52
CA ASN A 128 0.80 17.95 -4.82
C ASN A 128 2.32 18.15 -4.66
N VAL A 129 2.75 18.71 -3.51
CA VAL A 129 4.18 18.91 -3.22
C VAL A 129 4.80 17.73 -2.47
N LEU A 130 4.05 16.66 -2.23
CA LEU A 130 4.55 15.48 -1.51
C LEU A 130 4.98 14.37 -2.48
N LYS A 131 6.10 13.73 -2.17
CA LYS A 131 6.52 12.44 -2.74
C LYS A 131 6.42 11.36 -1.68
N ARG A 132 6.26 10.13 -2.15
CA ARG A 132 6.37 8.92 -1.35
C ARG A 132 7.61 8.12 -1.77
N SER A 133 8.19 7.41 -0.81
CA SER A 133 9.23 6.42 -1.03
C SER A 133 8.89 5.15 -0.26
N ILE A 134 8.86 4.02 -0.94
CA ILE A 134 8.43 2.72 -0.41
C ILE A 134 9.67 1.87 -0.19
N LEU A 135 9.89 1.40 1.03
CA LEU A 135 11.01 0.51 1.36
C LEU A 135 10.76 -0.91 0.84
N ALA A 136 10.85 -1.09 -0.48
CA ALA A 136 10.54 -2.34 -1.18
C ALA A 136 11.54 -3.46 -0.88
N GLU A 137 12.76 -3.14 -0.45
CA GLU A 137 13.82 -4.11 -0.15
C GLU A 137 13.62 -4.87 1.16
N LYS A 138 12.80 -4.34 2.08
CA LYS A 138 12.58 -4.93 3.42
C LYS A 138 11.09 -5.12 3.73
N PRO A 139 10.34 -5.87 2.90
CA PRO A 139 8.94 -6.14 3.16
C PRO A 139 8.77 -6.96 4.44
N LYS A 140 7.67 -6.73 5.16
CA LYS A 140 7.25 -7.55 6.29
C LYS A 140 6.16 -8.51 5.83
N VAL A 141 6.50 -9.80 5.75
CA VAL A 141 5.57 -10.84 5.30
C VAL A 141 4.99 -11.57 6.52
N THR A 142 3.68 -11.52 6.66
CA THR A 142 2.91 -12.30 7.63
C THR A 142 2.08 -13.34 6.90
N ARG A 143 2.08 -14.57 7.40
CA ARG A 143 1.33 -15.70 6.84
C ARG A 143 0.32 -16.18 7.87
N PHE A 144 -0.90 -16.45 7.41
CA PHE A 144 -1.99 -16.97 8.23
C PHE A 144 -2.38 -18.35 7.71
N GLN A 145 -2.58 -19.29 8.62
CA GLN A 145 -3.10 -20.60 8.26
C GLN A 145 -4.60 -20.50 8.01
N ILE A 146 -5.04 -20.94 6.84
CA ILE A 146 -6.45 -20.99 6.46
C ILE A 146 -6.83 -22.41 6.03
N LYS A 147 -8.14 -22.65 5.96
CA LYS A 147 -8.68 -23.80 5.26
C LYS A 147 -8.85 -23.42 3.78
N TRP A 148 -8.11 -24.11 2.91
CA TRP A 148 -8.19 -24.04 1.44
C TRP A 148 -9.44 -24.74 0.90
#